data_AF-A0A1D6GXX3-F1
#
_entry.id   AF-A0A1D6GXX3-F1
#
_cell.length_a   1.000
_cell.length_b   1.000
_cell.length_c   1.000
_cell.angle_alpha   90.00
_cell.angle_beta   90.00
_cell.angle_gamma   90.00
#
_symmetry.space_group_name_H-M   'P 1'
#
loop_
_entity.id
_entity.type
_entity.pdbx_description
1 polymer ?
#
loop_
_entity_poly.entity_id
_entity_poly.type
_entity_poly.pdbx_seq_one_letter_code
_entity_poly.pdbx_strand_id
1 'polypeptide(L)'
;MVRYGRRKIGTSFFHTRYFLLHSKLLAYYKKKPKDNMVPLKSLLIDGNCRVEDRGLTTYHGQMIYVLCIYNKKEKEHQITMGAYDIEDAMTWKKKIELIIDLQQDSITAKNRRAFASVDFDRELGGQFLFSDHDNTAEDDDERSTLTHRPTIGNGPPDSIHDWTKESDIGVTNQNDPIQFCSKKNWRLLRCQNGLRIFEELLEVDYLARSCSRAMKAVGVAEATCEAIFGLVMSMDVTRYEWDCSFRHGSLVEEVDGHTAILYHRLQLHWCPMLVWPRDLCYARYWRRNDDGSYVVLFRSIEHPNCGRQRGFVRAFIESGGFKISPLKCHNGRPRTQVQHLMQIDLKGWFLNYTLSFQYHSLLQILNCVAGLREYFSQTDEIHIIPRIHVMETMFDVDSKPKFHKLQEVETKENKNMGIIDEESDDDDDYQVPEANIEIV
;
A
#
# COMPACT_ATOMS: atom_id res chain seq x y z
N MET A 1 -3.07 2.02 -18.08
CA MET A 1 -1.82 1.41 -17.55
C MET A 1 -0.62 2.22 -18.02
N VAL A 2 0.45 2.20 -17.25
CA VAL A 2 1.72 2.89 -17.53
C VAL A 2 2.88 1.90 -17.47
N ARG A 3 3.93 2.10 -18.27
CA ARG A 3 5.20 1.37 -18.16
C ARG A 3 6.10 2.13 -17.19
N TYR A 4 6.51 1.45 -16.12
CA TYR A 4 7.47 1.95 -15.16
C TYR A 4 8.89 1.50 -15.54
N GLY A 5 9.90 2.35 -15.37
CA GLY A 5 11.29 1.95 -15.54
C GLY A 5 12.25 2.91 -14.85
N ARG A 6 13.53 2.56 -14.82
CA ARG A 6 14.61 3.39 -14.28
C ARG A 6 15.67 3.60 -15.35
N ARG A 7 16.00 4.86 -15.65
CA ARG A 7 17.07 5.23 -16.60
C ARG A 7 18.43 4.91 -15.97
N LYS A 8 19.47 4.80 -16.79
CA LYS A 8 20.86 4.55 -16.34
C LYS A 8 21.38 5.62 -15.35
N ILE A 9 20.84 6.84 -15.43
CA ILE A 9 21.17 7.98 -14.56
C ILE A 9 20.40 7.91 -13.21
N GLY A 10 19.61 6.85 -12.99
CA GLY A 10 18.91 6.58 -11.73
C GLY A 10 17.52 7.21 -11.61
N THR A 11 17.11 8.03 -12.57
CA THR A 11 15.76 8.62 -12.61
C THR A 11 14.72 7.60 -13.04
N SER A 12 13.60 7.53 -12.32
CA SER A 12 12.43 6.76 -12.75
C SER A 12 11.66 7.48 -13.85
N PHE A 13 10.96 6.72 -14.70
CA PHE A 13 10.06 7.26 -15.71
C PHE A 13 8.79 6.42 -15.79
N PHE A 14 7.69 7.08 -16.15
CA PHE A 14 6.42 6.41 -16.40
C PHE A 14 5.83 6.90 -17.69
N HIS A 15 5.54 5.95 -18.54
CA HIS A 15 5.07 6.20 -19.88
C HIS A 15 3.71 5.54 -20.06
N THR A 16 2.70 6.32 -20.47
CA THR A 16 1.42 5.75 -20.86
C THR A 16 1.63 4.81 -22.04
N ARG A 17 1.18 3.56 -21.89
CA ARG A 17 1.33 2.50 -22.88
C ARG A 17 0.06 1.66 -22.93
N TYR A 18 -0.23 1.10 -24.10
CA TYR A 18 -1.33 0.16 -24.29
C TYR A 18 -0.80 -1.24 -24.01
N PHE A 19 -1.21 -1.83 -22.89
CA PHE A 19 -0.90 -3.21 -22.56
C PHE A 19 -1.96 -4.14 -23.17
N LEU A 20 -1.50 -5.22 -23.77
CA LEU A 20 -2.33 -6.28 -24.33
C LEU A 20 -1.89 -7.61 -23.73
N LEU A 21 -2.86 -8.35 -23.22
CA LEU A 21 -2.69 -9.72 -22.76
C LEU A 21 -3.51 -10.61 -23.69
N HIS A 22 -2.84 -11.33 -24.59
CA HIS A 22 -3.50 -12.20 -25.56
C HIS A 22 -3.01 -13.63 -25.40
N SER A 23 -3.90 -14.52 -24.94
CA SER A 23 -3.59 -15.92 -24.62
C SER A 23 -2.42 -16.05 -23.64
N LYS A 24 -1.18 -16.18 -24.13
CA LYS A 24 0.05 -16.29 -23.32
C LYS A 24 1.02 -15.13 -23.53
N LEU A 25 0.74 -14.22 -24.45
CA LEU A 25 1.63 -13.12 -24.77
C LEU A 25 1.19 -11.86 -24.01
N LEU A 26 2.06 -11.36 -23.14
CA LEU A 26 1.95 -10.02 -22.57
C LEU A 26 2.81 -9.07 -23.40
N ALA A 27 2.20 -8.03 -23.95
CA ALA A 27 2.91 -7.05 -24.76
C ALA A 27 2.41 -5.63 -24.50
N TYR A 28 3.24 -4.63 -24.83
CA TYR A 28 2.79 -3.24 -24.78
C TYR A 28 3.22 -2.41 -25.98
N TYR A 29 2.43 -1.38 -26.27
CA TYR A 29 2.51 -0.54 -27.46
C TYR A 29 2.47 0.96 -27.11
N LYS A 30 3.08 1.80 -27.95
CA LYS A 30 3.01 3.28 -27.81
C LYS A 30 1.59 3.81 -28.07
N LYS A 31 0.88 3.22 -29.04
CA LYS A 31 -0.50 3.58 -29.42
C LYS A 31 -1.38 2.34 -29.38
N LYS A 32 -2.71 2.52 -29.42
CA LYS A 32 -3.67 1.41 -29.45
C LYS A 32 -3.32 0.48 -30.62
N PRO A 33 -3.03 -0.81 -30.37
CA PRO A 33 -2.57 -1.71 -31.42
C PRO A 33 -3.65 -1.90 -32.49
N LYS A 34 -3.23 -1.84 -33.76
CA LYS A 34 -4.01 -2.26 -34.95
C LYS A 34 -3.36 -3.51 -35.54
N ASP A 35 -4.05 -4.18 -36.46
CA ASP A 35 -3.51 -5.37 -37.14
C ASP A 35 -2.13 -5.06 -37.77
N ASN A 36 -1.19 -5.99 -37.57
CA ASN A 36 0.22 -5.94 -38.00
C ASN A 36 1.17 -4.97 -37.27
N MET A 37 0.78 -4.39 -36.12
CA MET A 37 1.73 -3.62 -35.29
C MET A 37 2.66 -4.51 -34.45
N VAL A 38 3.95 -4.21 -34.48
CA VAL A 38 4.97 -4.85 -33.62
C VAL A 38 4.94 -4.20 -32.22
N PRO A 39 4.97 -4.99 -31.14
CA PRO A 39 5.03 -4.45 -29.78
C PRO A 39 6.40 -3.83 -29.47
N LEU A 40 6.43 -2.87 -28.55
CA LEU A 40 7.68 -2.30 -28.04
C LEU A 40 8.47 -3.33 -27.23
N LYS A 41 7.74 -4.13 -26.43
CA LYS A 41 8.28 -5.28 -25.73
C LYS A 41 7.17 -6.30 -25.55
N SER A 42 7.54 -7.57 -25.61
CA SER A 42 6.66 -8.68 -25.33
C SER A 42 7.34 -9.69 -24.40
N LEU A 43 6.52 -10.40 -23.65
CA LEU A 43 6.91 -11.48 -22.75
C LEU A 43 5.95 -12.64 -22.95
N LEU A 44 6.50 -13.81 -23.26
CA LEU A 44 5.72 -15.05 -23.29
C LEU A 44 5.57 -15.57 -21.86
N ILE A 45 4.33 -15.66 -21.40
CA ILE A 45 3.97 -16.16 -20.08
C ILE A 45 4.00 -17.69 -20.10
N ASP A 46 4.91 -18.25 -19.32
CA ASP A 46 5.02 -19.69 -19.06
C ASP A 46 4.89 -19.99 -17.55
N GLY A 47 4.99 -21.28 -17.16
CA GLY A 47 4.97 -21.66 -15.74
C GLY A 47 6.17 -21.17 -14.90
N ASN A 48 7.21 -20.63 -15.53
CA ASN A 48 8.37 -20.04 -14.84
C ASN A 48 8.20 -18.55 -14.57
N CYS A 49 7.21 -17.90 -15.20
CA CYS A 49 6.87 -16.52 -14.93
C CYS A 49 6.33 -16.33 -13.52
N ARG A 50 6.61 -15.18 -12.90
CA ARG A 50 6.01 -14.73 -11.65
C ARG A 50 5.56 -13.29 -11.78
N VAL A 51 4.53 -12.94 -11.01
CA VAL A 51 4.08 -11.57 -10.84
C VAL A 51 4.50 -11.12 -9.45
N GLU A 52 5.40 -10.15 -9.39
CA GLU A 52 5.84 -9.50 -8.17
C GLU A 52 5.03 -8.23 -7.95
N ASP A 53 4.52 -8.09 -6.73
CA ASP A 53 3.89 -6.90 -6.21
C ASP A 53 4.99 -5.94 -5.72
N ARG A 54 5.14 -4.79 -6.37
CA ARG A 54 6.11 -3.77 -5.97
C ARG A 54 5.50 -2.65 -5.16
N GLY A 55 4.21 -2.72 -4.84
CA GLY A 55 3.51 -1.70 -4.07
C GLY A 55 3.38 -0.35 -4.78
N LEU A 56 3.25 0.72 -3.99
CA LEU A 56 3.06 2.08 -4.46
C LEU A 56 4.39 2.80 -4.65
N THR A 57 4.54 3.47 -5.78
CA THR A 57 5.69 4.33 -6.11
C THR A 57 5.20 5.73 -6.46
N THR A 58 6.03 6.75 -6.27
CA THR A 58 5.66 8.15 -6.58
C THR A 58 6.24 8.62 -7.92
N TYR A 59 5.42 9.19 -8.80
CA TYR A 59 5.85 9.78 -10.07
C TYR A 59 5.17 11.09 -10.40
N HIS A 60 5.94 12.17 -10.58
CA HIS A 60 5.42 13.53 -10.82
C HIS A 60 4.22 13.87 -9.94
N GLY A 61 4.22 13.38 -8.69
CA GLY A 61 3.13 13.62 -7.77
C GLY A 61 1.96 12.68 -7.75
N GLN A 62 1.98 11.64 -8.57
CA GLN A 62 0.93 10.65 -8.60
C GLN A 62 1.49 9.36 -8.02
N MET A 63 0.76 8.78 -7.06
CA MET A 63 1.06 7.44 -6.58
C MET A 63 0.59 6.43 -7.64
N ILE A 64 1.50 5.56 -8.05
CA ILE A 64 1.26 4.53 -9.06
C ILE A 64 1.59 3.19 -8.42
N TYR A 65 0.60 2.30 -8.43
CA TYR A 65 0.81 0.93 -7.96
C TYR A 65 1.49 0.11 -9.07
N VAL A 66 2.60 -0.54 -8.73
CA VAL A 66 3.50 -1.18 -9.70
C VAL A 66 3.50 -2.69 -9.53
N LEU A 67 3.40 -3.37 -10.66
CA LEU A 67 3.59 -4.81 -10.81
C LEU A 67 4.81 -5.08 -11.68
N CYS A 68 5.56 -6.12 -11.35
CA CYS A 68 6.66 -6.61 -12.17
C CYS A 68 6.42 -8.06 -12.54
N ILE A 69 6.37 -8.33 -13.85
CA ILE A 69 6.24 -9.68 -14.40
C ILE A 69 7.61 -10.07 -14.93
N TYR A 70 8.15 -11.19 -14.47
CA TYR A 70 9.48 -11.66 -14.87
C TYR A 70 9.52 -13.19 -15.01
N ASN A 71 10.43 -13.69 -15.83
CA ASN A 71 10.74 -15.13 -15.90
C ASN A 71 11.83 -15.49 -14.88
N LYS A 72 11.62 -16.52 -14.06
CA LYS A 72 12.63 -16.95 -13.08
C LYS A 72 13.95 -17.40 -13.72
N LYS A 73 13.90 -17.97 -14.93
CA LYS A 73 15.09 -18.44 -15.66
C LYS A 73 15.81 -17.31 -16.37
N GLU A 74 15.07 -16.31 -16.83
CA GLU A 74 15.56 -15.17 -17.61
C GLU A 74 15.12 -13.86 -16.95
N LYS A 75 15.82 -13.47 -15.87
CA LYS A 75 15.43 -12.28 -15.08
C LYS A 75 15.49 -10.97 -15.87
N GLU A 76 16.28 -10.90 -16.94
CA GLU A 76 16.38 -9.73 -17.82
C GLU A 76 15.10 -9.53 -18.66
N HIS A 77 14.36 -10.62 -18.90
CA HIS A 77 13.05 -10.59 -19.56
C HIS A 77 11.94 -10.29 -18.54
N GLN A 78 11.86 -9.03 -18.14
CA GLN A 78 10.78 -8.51 -17.29
C GLN A 78 9.98 -7.39 -17.97
N ILE A 79 8.69 -7.31 -17.62
CA ILE A 79 7.78 -6.22 -17.94
C ILE A 79 7.27 -5.63 -16.63
N THR A 80 7.50 -4.33 -16.47
CA THR A 80 7.00 -3.53 -15.35
C THR A 80 5.82 -2.69 -15.81
N MET A 81 4.71 -2.81 -15.11
CA MET A 81 3.48 -2.07 -15.40
C MET A 81 2.94 -1.41 -14.15
N GLY A 82 2.29 -0.27 -14.32
CA GLY A 82 1.67 0.48 -13.25
C GLY A 82 0.22 0.85 -13.55
N ALA A 83 -0.56 1.02 -12.49
CA ALA A 83 -1.91 1.56 -12.54
C ALA A 83 -2.05 2.72 -11.56
N TYR A 84 -2.93 3.67 -11.91
CA TYR A 84 -3.37 4.74 -11.01
C TYR A 84 -4.41 4.26 -10.00
N ASP A 85 -5.12 3.18 -10.35
CA ASP A 85 -6.08 2.51 -9.49
C ASP A 85 -5.55 1.12 -9.14
N ILE A 86 -5.57 0.79 -7.86
CA ILE A 86 -5.17 -0.53 -7.38
C ILE A 86 -6.11 -1.63 -7.88
N GLU A 87 -7.40 -1.33 -8.11
CA GLU A 87 -8.34 -2.31 -8.67
C GLU A 87 -7.95 -2.74 -10.08
N ASP A 88 -7.53 -1.79 -10.92
CA ASP A 88 -7.02 -2.05 -12.26
C ASP A 88 -5.77 -2.93 -12.17
N ALA A 89 -4.80 -2.57 -11.33
CA ALA A 89 -3.60 -3.38 -11.16
C ALA A 89 -3.92 -4.80 -10.69
N MET A 90 -4.84 -4.96 -9.74
CA MET A 90 -5.24 -6.26 -9.23
C MET A 90 -5.98 -7.10 -10.27
N THR A 91 -6.79 -6.46 -11.11
CA THR A 91 -7.42 -7.11 -12.26
C THR A 91 -6.36 -7.66 -13.22
N TRP A 92 -5.30 -6.88 -13.48
CA TRP A 92 -4.17 -7.32 -14.30
C TRP A 92 -3.38 -8.46 -13.63
N LYS A 93 -3.01 -8.31 -12.36
CA LYS A 93 -2.29 -9.32 -11.57
C LYS A 93 -3.01 -10.67 -11.63
N LYS A 94 -4.31 -10.68 -11.30
CA LYS A 94 -5.15 -11.88 -11.30
C LYS A 94 -5.23 -12.55 -12.67
N LYS A 95 -5.39 -11.77 -13.74
CA LYS A 95 -5.45 -12.31 -15.12
C LYS A 95 -4.13 -12.96 -15.53
N ILE A 96 -3.00 -12.37 -15.14
CA ILE A 96 -1.67 -12.89 -15.48
C ILE A 96 -1.36 -14.14 -14.64
N GLU A 97 -1.62 -14.12 -13.33
CA GLU A 97 -1.45 -15.27 -12.44
C GLU A 97 -2.29 -16.47 -12.92
N LEU A 98 -3.54 -16.25 -13.31
CA LEU A 98 -4.40 -17.31 -13.85
C LEU A 98 -3.81 -17.96 -15.11
N ILE A 99 -3.15 -17.21 -15.99
CA ILE A 99 -2.48 -17.78 -17.17
C ILE A 99 -1.25 -18.59 -16.76
N ILE A 100 -0.47 -18.11 -15.79
CA ILE A 100 0.71 -18.81 -15.25
C ILE A 100 0.29 -20.16 -14.66
N ASP A 101 -0.76 -20.17 -13.83
CA ASP A 101 -1.27 -21.37 -13.16
C ASP A 101 -1.76 -22.41 -14.20
N LEU A 102 -2.52 -21.97 -15.21
CA LEU A 102 -2.94 -22.83 -16.32
C LEU A 102 -1.75 -23.46 -17.08
N GLN A 103 -0.62 -22.76 -17.20
CA GLN A 103 0.59 -23.34 -17.79
C GLN A 103 1.29 -24.33 -16.86
N GLN A 104 1.34 -24.03 -15.57
CA GLN A 104 1.91 -24.90 -14.54
C GLN A 104 1.18 -26.26 -14.53
N ASP A 105 -0.16 -26.23 -14.60
CA ASP A 105 -0.99 -27.43 -14.63
C ASP A 105 -0.84 -28.20 -15.95
N SER A 106 -0.73 -27.49 -17.08
CA SER A 106 -0.46 -28.12 -18.39
C SER A 106 0.89 -28.83 -18.43
N ILE A 107 1.94 -28.23 -17.87
CA ILE A 107 3.27 -28.83 -17.76
C ILE A 107 3.23 -30.02 -16.80
N THR A 108 2.54 -29.90 -15.66
CA THR A 108 2.41 -31.00 -14.69
C THR A 108 1.62 -32.17 -15.28
N ALA A 109 0.55 -31.91 -16.03
CA ALA A 109 -0.23 -32.92 -16.73
C ALA A 109 0.55 -33.57 -17.88
N LYS A 110 1.32 -32.78 -18.66
CA LYS A 110 2.22 -33.31 -19.70
C LYS A 110 3.34 -34.15 -19.10
N ASN A 111 3.92 -33.72 -17.98
CA ASN A 111 4.93 -34.51 -17.27
C ASN A 111 4.31 -35.79 -16.72
N ARG A 112 3.12 -35.76 -16.11
CA ARG A 112 2.42 -36.99 -15.69
C ARG A 112 2.14 -37.93 -16.86
N ARG A 113 1.75 -37.41 -18.04
CA ARG A 113 1.60 -38.22 -19.26
C ARG A 113 2.93 -38.73 -19.82
N ALA A 114 3.99 -37.94 -19.72
CA ALA A 114 5.33 -38.34 -20.13
C ALA A 114 5.89 -39.44 -19.22
N PHE A 115 5.70 -39.32 -17.89
CA PHE A 115 6.02 -40.36 -16.93
C PHE A 115 5.14 -41.61 -17.12
N ALA A 116 3.85 -41.46 -17.41
CA ALA A 116 2.97 -42.59 -17.76
C ALA A 116 3.30 -43.23 -19.12
N SER A 117 3.95 -42.50 -20.04
CA SER A 117 4.42 -43.04 -21.32
C SER A 117 5.82 -43.66 -21.26
N VAL A 118 6.50 -43.58 -20.11
CA VAL A 118 7.83 -44.18 -19.90
C VAL A 118 7.75 -45.58 -19.29
N ASP A 119 6.56 -46.03 -18.88
CA ASP A 119 6.33 -47.43 -18.50
C ASP A 119 5.64 -48.18 -19.64
N PHE A 120 6.42 -48.83 -20.49
CA PHE A 120 6.25 -50.24 -20.89
C PHE A 120 7.35 -50.66 -21.87
N ASP A 121 8.36 -51.36 -21.35
CA ASP A 121 8.85 -52.60 -21.96
C ASP A 121 9.87 -53.28 -21.01
N ARG A 122 9.36 -54.12 -20.12
CA ARG A 122 10.09 -55.33 -19.71
C ARG A 122 9.11 -56.40 -19.24
N GLU A 123 8.88 -57.37 -20.12
CA GLU A 123 8.37 -58.69 -19.78
C GLU A 123 9.16 -59.28 -18.60
N LEU A 124 8.47 -59.60 -17.50
CA LEU A 124 8.61 -60.86 -16.76
C LEU A 124 7.57 -60.87 -15.63
N GLY A 125 6.79 -61.95 -15.62
CA GLY A 125 5.61 -62.11 -14.78
C GLY A 125 5.87 -62.13 -13.27
N GLY A 126 4.79 -61.94 -12.53
CA GLY A 126 4.74 -62.08 -11.08
C GLY A 126 3.45 -61.51 -10.52
N GLN A 127 2.55 -62.41 -10.13
CA GLN A 127 1.28 -62.16 -9.44
C GLN A 127 1.48 -61.36 -8.15
N PHE A 128 0.48 -60.55 -7.75
CA PHE A 128 -0.20 -60.52 -6.42
C PHE A 128 -1.42 -59.55 -6.53
N LEU A 129 -2.65 -60.09 -6.65
CA LEU A 129 -3.75 -60.11 -5.64
C LEU A 129 -4.24 -58.72 -5.18
N PHE A 130 -5.37 -58.20 -5.71
CA PHE A 130 -6.77 -58.21 -5.17
C PHE A 130 -6.91 -57.58 -3.76
N SER A 131 -7.87 -56.70 -3.43
CA SER A 131 -9.30 -56.77 -3.74
C SER A 131 -10.05 -55.41 -3.72
N ASP A 132 -11.23 -55.47 -4.33
CA ASP A 132 -12.36 -54.54 -4.28
C ASP A 132 -12.93 -54.31 -2.86
N HIS A 133 -13.51 -53.13 -2.61
CA HIS A 133 -14.90 -53.03 -2.14
C HIS A 133 -15.50 -51.63 -2.34
N ASP A 134 -16.74 -51.67 -2.85
CA ASP A 134 -17.62 -50.57 -3.27
C ASP A 134 -18.61 -50.16 -2.15
N ASN A 135 -19.11 -48.91 -2.23
CA ASN A 135 -20.25 -48.27 -1.51
C ASN A 135 -19.98 -47.81 -0.06
N THR A 136 -20.42 -46.65 0.44
CA THR A 136 -21.66 -45.87 0.22
C THR A 136 -21.46 -44.38 0.53
N ALA A 137 -22.27 -43.53 -0.09
CA ALA A 137 -22.40 -42.10 0.14
C ALA A 137 -22.78 -41.73 1.58
N GLU A 138 -22.04 -40.80 2.16
CA GLU A 138 -22.55 -39.85 3.15
C GLU A 138 -22.07 -38.45 2.75
N ASP A 139 -23.04 -37.53 2.66
CA ASP A 139 -22.86 -36.09 2.51
C ASP A 139 -21.91 -35.58 3.60
N ASP A 140 -20.70 -35.16 3.21
CA ASP A 140 -19.93 -34.24 4.02
C ASP A 140 -19.49 -33.09 3.12
N ASP A 141 -19.97 -31.91 3.53
CA ASP A 141 -19.95 -30.64 2.83
C ASP A 141 -18.63 -30.34 2.12
N GLU A 142 -18.76 -29.77 0.92
CA GLU A 142 -17.72 -29.13 0.14
C GLU A 142 -16.84 -28.23 1.02
N ARG A 143 -15.78 -28.80 1.58
CA ARG A 143 -14.58 -28.04 1.95
C ARG A 143 -13.84 -27.75 0.65
N SER A 144 -14.46 -26.88 -0.16
CA SER A 144 -13.79 -26.13 -1.20
C SER A 144 -12.52 -25.58 -0.57
N THR A 145 -11.39 -26.10 -1.04
CA THR A 145 -10.07 -25.58 -0.74
C THR A 145 -10.08 -24.15 -1.25
N LEU A 146 -10.47 -23.23 -0.37
CA LEU A 146 -10.39 -21.79 -0.57
C LEU A 146 -8.95 -21.51 -0.97
N THR A 147 -8.76 -21.33 -2.28
CA THR A 147 -7.54 -20.83 -2.87
C THR A 147 -7.20 -19.57 -2.11
N HIS A 148 -6.21 -19.69 -1.23
CA HIS A 148 -5.77 -18.63 -0.34
C HIS A 148 -5.35 -17.47 -1.26
N ARG A 149 -6.17 -16.43 -1.32
CA ARG A 149 -5.84 -15.24 -2.10
C ARG A 149 -4.59 -14.61 -1.47
N PRO A 150 -3.66 -14.07 -2.27
CA PRO A 150 -2.48 -13.44 -1.72
C PRO A 150 -2.86 -12.03 -1.21
N THR A 151 -2.85 -11.86 0.11
CA THR A 151 -2.80 -10.55 0.77
C THR A 151 -1.67 -9.72 0.14
N ILE A 152 -1.97 -8.46 -0.21
CA ILE A 152 -1.01 -7.51 -0.79
C ILE A 152 -0.06 -7.02 0.31
N GLY A 153 1.24 -6.98 0.02
CA GLY A 153 2.28 -6.59 0.96
C GLY A 153 2.96 -7.78 1.64
N ASN A 154 4.29 -7.75 1.71
CA ASN A 154 5.14 -8.87 2.17
C ASN A 154 5.13 -9.08 3.70
N GLY A 155 4.16 -8.52 4.41
CA GLY A 155 4.12 -8.43 5.86
C GLY A 155 4.84 -7.19 6.39
N PRO A 156 4.42 -6.65 7.54
CA PRO A 156 5.11 -5.51 8.15
C PRO A 156 6.53 -5.91 8.57
N PRO A 157 7.50 -4.98 8.53
CA PRO A 157 8.80 -5.20 9.14
C PRO A 157 8.67 -5.63 10.61
N ASP A 158 9.57 -6.49 11.10
CA ASP A 158 9.52 -7.04 12.47
C ASP A 158 9.45 -5.96 13.58
N SER A 159 9.95 -4.76 13.29
CA SER A 159 9.92 -3.62 14.22
C SER A 159 8.53 -2.97 14.37
N ILE A 160 7.60 -3.23 13.44
CA ILE A 160 6.26 -2.65 13.40
C ILE A 160 5.25 -3.69 13.87
N HIS A 161 4.70 -3.47 15.06
CA HIS A 161 3.67 -4.35 15.61
C HIS A 161 2.32 -4.16 14.89
N ASP A 162 1.72 -5.28 14.44
CA ASP A 162 0.41 -5.28 13.79
C ASP A 162 -0.73 -5.47 14.81
N TRP A 163 -1.25 -4.36 15.30
CA TRP A 163 -2.37 -4.31 16.24
C TRP A 163 -3.71 -4.78 15.65
N THR A 164 -3.79 -5.07 14.34
CA THR A 164 -5.04 -5.48 13.68
C THR A 164 -5.28 -6.98 13.67
N LYS A 165 -4.26 -7.77 14.00
CA LYS A 165 -4.31 -9.25 14.05
C LYS A 165 -4.84 -9.81 15.37
N GLU A 166 -5.04 -8.97 16.38
CA GLU A 166 -5.62 -9.39 17.66
C GLU A 166 -7.11 -9.68 17.51
N SER A 167 -7.54 -10.85 17.98
CA SER A 167 -8.91 -11.35 17.86
C SER A 167 -9.89 -10.49 18.68
N ASP A 168 -10.72 -9.70 18.01
CA ASP A 168 -11.92 -9.12 18.61
C ASP A 168 -12.88 -10.28 18.95
N ILE A 169 -13.01 -10.60 20.24
CA ILE A 169 -14.13 -11.29 20.89
C ILE A 169 -14.71 -12.51 20.12
N GLY A 170 -14.29 -13.72 20.53
CA GLY A 170 -15.16 -14.91 20.44
C GLY A 170 -14.51 -16.17 19.85
N VAL A 171 -14.35 -17.17 20.71
CA VAL A 171 -14.13 -18.60 20.41
C VAL A 171 -12.77 -18.97 19.81
N THR A 172 -11.75 -19.06 20.66
CA THR A 172 -10.61 -19.96 20.41
C THR A 172 -10.77 -21.20 21.27
N ASN A 173 -10.85 -22.35 20.61
CA ASN A 173 -10.78 -23.66 21.22
C ASN A 173 -9.50 -23.76 22.07
N GLN A 174 -9.67 -24.19 23.32
CA GLN A 174 -8.58 -24.50 24.23
C GLN A 174 -7.76 -25.63 23.59
N ASN A 175 -6.49 -25.40 23.28
CA ASN A 175 -5.40 -26.40 23.33
C ASN A 175 -4.10 -25.88 22.66
N ASP A 176 -3.59 -24.70 23.06
CA ASP A 176 -2.18 -24.38 22.84
C ASP A 176 -1.61 -23.65 24.07
N PRO A 177 -0.62 -24.23 24.76
CA PRO A 177 0.03 -23.57 25.89
C PRO A 177 1.14 -22.66 25.35
N ILE A 178 1.15 -21.41 25.84
CA ILE A 178 2.18 -20.37 25.65
C ILE A 178 2.02 -19.51 24.37
N GLN A 179 0.88 -18.85 24.23
CA GLN A 179 0.81 -17.54 23.57
C GLN A 179 -0.02 -16.60 24.46
N PHE A 180 0.62 -15.99 25.45
CA PHE A 180 0.02 -14.90 26.24
C PHE A 180 -0.13 -13.66 25.34
N CYS A 181 -1.10 -13.67 24.43
CA CYS A 181 -1.61 -12.46 23.82
C CYS A 181 -2.43 -11.75 24.92
N SER A 182 -1.89 -10.69 25.51
CA SER A 182 -2.65 -9.86 26.47
C SER A 182 -3.92 -9.39 25.75
N LYS A 183 -5.08 -9.83 26.24
CA LYS A 183 -6.37 -9.46 25.68
C LYS A 183 -6.59 -7.97 25.95
N LYS A 184 -6.35 -7.12 24.96
CA LYS A 184 -6.56 -5.68 25.10
C LYS A 184 -8.05 -5.40 25.31
N ASN A 185 -8.40 -5.00 26.52
CA ASN A 185 -9.76 -4.59 26.84
C ASN A 185 -9.94 -3.11 26.43
N TRP A 186 -11.01 -2.79 25.72
CA TRP A 186 -11.28 -1.42 25.26
C TRP A 186 -12.48 -0.82 25.99
N ARG A 187 -12.32 0.40 26.52
CA ARG A 187 -13.41 1.17 27.13
C ARG A 187 -13.88 2.27 26.19
N LEU A 188 -15.18 2.32 25.89
CA LEU A 188 -15.77 3.47 25.20
C LEU A 188 -15.66 4.70 26.10
N LEU A 189 -14.96 5.72 25.61
CA LEU A 189 -14.63 6.94 26.33
C LEU A 189 -15.52 8.10 25.89
N ARG A 190 -15.80 8.20 24.58
CA ARG A 190 -16.66 9.23 23.99
C ARG A 190 -17.39 8.67 22.77
N CYS A 191 -18.65 9.06 22.61
CA CYS A 191 -19.38 8.88 21.36
C CYS A 191 -19.98 10.24 20.95
N GLN A 192 -19.66 10.73 19.76
CA GLN A 192 -20.15 12.02 19.26
C GLN A 192 -20.32 11.95 17.74
N ASN A 193 -21.53 12.23 17.24
CA ASN A 193 -21.85 12.26 15.79
C ASN A 193 -21.40 11.01 15.03
N GLY A 194 -21.57 9.82 15.64
CA GLY A 194 -21.17 8.54 15.07
C GLY A 194 -19.66 8.22 15.15
N LEU A 195 -18.83 9.14 15.68
CA LEU A 195 -17.44 8.85 16.05
C LEU A 195 -17.41 8.24 17.45
N ARG A 196 -16.82 7.05 17.58
CA ARG A 196 -16.59 6.37 18.87
C ARG A 196 -15.11 6.39 19.19
N ILE A 197 -14.76 6.89 20.36
CA ILE A 197 -13.39 6.93 20.86
C ILE A 197 -13.27 5.97 22.03
N PHE A 198 -12.26 5.11 21.97
CA PHE A 198 -11.95 4.09 22.94
C PHE A 198 -10.58 4.36 23.56
N GLU A 199 -10.44 3.96 24.81
CA GLU A 199 -9.18 3.93 25.54
C GLU A 199 -8.87 2.48 25.92
N GLU A 200 -7.60 2.09 25.79
CA GLU A 200 -7.12 0.78 26.24
C GLU A 200 -7.16 0.70 27.78
N LEU A 201 -7.79 -0.36 28.29
CA LEU A 201 -7.73 -0.77 29.68
C LEU A 201 -6.52 -1.70 29.84
N LEU A 202 -5.51 -1.20 30.55
CA LEU A 202 -4.40 -2.03 31.01
C LEU A 202 -4.91 -2.89 32.15
N GLU A 203 -4.77 -4.22 32.05
CA GLU A 203 -5.01 -5.09 33.20
C GLU A 203 -3.97 -4.77 34.28
N VAL A 204 -4.47 -4.50 35.48
CA VAL A 204 -3.70 -4.00 36.61
C VAL A 204 -2.87 -5.15 37.16
N ASP A 205 -1.63 -5.25 36.70
CA ASP A 205 -0.43 -5.42 37.53
C ASP A 205 0.79 -5.63 36.60
N TYR A 206 1.96 -5.22 37.08
CA TYR A 206 3.27 -5.26 36.41
C TYR A 206 3.63 -4.02 35.57
N LEU A 207 4.28 -3.11 36.30
CA LEU A 207 5.30 -2.15 35.88
C LEU A 207 4.82 -0.75 35.48
N ALA A 208 4.86 0.11 36.50
CA ALA A 208 5.31 1.47 36.37
C ALA A 208 6.63 1.53 35.57
N ARG A 209 6.56 1.97 34.31
CA ARG A 209 7.51 2.88 33.64
C ARG A 209 7.22 2.98 32.13
N SER A 210 6.77 4.16 31.72
CA SER A 210 6.99 4.78 30.39
C SER A 210 6.10 4.50 29.17
N CYS A 211 5.15 3.56 29.18
CA CYS A 211 4.27 3.40 28.00
C CYS A 211 3.12 4.42 27.99
N SER A 212 2.87 5.00 26.82
CA SER A 212 1.68 5.82 26.58
C SER A 212 0.46 4.91 26.43
N ARG A 213 -0.72 5.29 26.96
CA ARG A 213 -1.94 4.47 26.79
C ARG A 213 -2.42 4.56 25.35
N ALA A 214 -2.76 3.44 24.71
CA ALA A 214 -3.31 3.46 23.37
C ALA A 214 -4.76 3.97 23.40
N MET A 215 -5.09 4.80 22.42
CA MET A 215 -6.46 5.23 22.15
C MET A 215 -6.83 4.91 20.70
N LYS A 216 -8.11 4.64 20.46
CA LYS A 216 -8.63 4.30 19.13
C LYS A 216 -9.89 5.08 18.82
N ALA A 217 -9.97 5.68 17.64
CA ALA A 217 -11.22 6.20 17.09
C ALA A 217 -11.80 5.25 16.05
N VAL A 218 -13.12 5.11 16.03
CA VAL A 218 -13.86 4.31 15.07
C VAL A 218 -15.00 5.15 14.50
N GLY A 219 -15.05 5.27 13.18
CA GLY A 219 -16.09 5.96 12.45
C GLY A 219 -16.48 5.24 11.17
N VAL A 220 -17.57 5.69 10.53
CA VAL A 220 -18.01 5.19 9.22
C VAL A 220 -18.09 6.35 8.25
N ALA A 221 -17.44 6.21 7.10
CA ALA A 221 -17.46 7.18 5.99
C ALA A 221 -18.23 6.60 4.80
N GLU A 222 -18.92 7.48 4.06
CA GLU A 222 -19.62 7.15 2.80
C GLU A 222 -18.66 7.24 1.61
N ALA A 223 -17.65 6.37 1.59
CA ALA A 223 -16.66 6.30 0.52
C ALA A 223 -16.10 4.87 0.38
N THR A 224 -15.48 4.57 -0.76
CA THR A 224 -14.79 3.29 -0.98
C THR A 224 -13.55 3.19 -0.08
N CYS A 225 -13.11 1.96 0.19
CA CYS A 225 -11.88 1.73 0.95
C CYS A 225 -10.66 2.35 0.25
N GLU A 226 -10.65 2.28 -1.08
CA GLU A 226 -9.62 2.78 -1.99
C GLU A 226 -9.45 4.29 -1.87
N ALA A 227 -10.56 5.05 -1.89
CA ALA A 227 -10.53 6.50 -1.77
C ALA A 227 -10.00 6.93 -0.39
N ILE A 228 -10.48 6.28 0.67
CA ILE A 228 -10.05 6.54 2.05
C ILE A 228 -8.57 6.18 2.23
N PHE A 229 -8.16 5.03 1.73
CA PHE A 229 -6.76 4.60 1.75
C PHE A 229 -5.88 5.61 1.04
N GLY A 230 -6.29 6.08 -0.14
CA GLY A 230 -5.55 7.10 -0.88
C GLY A 230 -5.41 8.40 -0.11
N LEU A 231 -6.50 8.89 0.49
CA LEU A 231 -6.48 10.09 1.33
C LEU A 231 -5.56 9.93 2.56
N VAL A 232 -5.58 8.78 3.22
CA VAL A 232 -4.71 8.50 4.39
C VAL A 232 -3.24 8.40 3.99
N MET A 233 -2.96 7.88 2.80
CA MET A 233 -1.60 7.74 2.26
C MET A 233 -1.03 9.08 1.77
N SER A 234 -1.89 10.04 1.41
CA SER A 234 -1.46 11.40 1.11
C SER A 234 -0.93 12.12 2.36
N MET A 235 0.15 12.86 2.17
CA MET A 235 0.80 13.69 3.21
C MET A 235 1.10 15.08 2.65
N ASP A 236 0.35 15.46 1.61
CA ASP A 236 0.48 16.71 0.90
C ASP A 236 -0.34 17.84 1.56
N VAL A 237 -0.44 18.99 0.89
CA VAL A 237 -1.16 20.15 1.41
C VAL A 237 -2.64 19.86 1.65
N THR A 238 -3.30 19.01 0.86
CA THR A 238 -4.71 18.67 1.04
C THR A 238 -5.00 18.01 2.39
N ARG A 239 -3.99 17.46 3.07
CA ARG A 239 -4.17 16.80 4.37
C ARG A 239 -4.65 17.74 5.47
N TYR A 240 -4.32 19.03 5.44
CA TYR A 240 -4.82 19.98 6.44
C TYR A 240 -6.34 20.18 6.37
N GLU A 241 -6.99 19.81 5.25
CA GLU A 241 -8.43 20.00 5.05
C GLU A 241 -9.25 19.05 5.93
N TRP A 242 -8.67 17.93 6.35
CA TRP A 242 -9.38 16.90 7.11
C TRP A 242 -8.64 16.41 8.38
N ASP A 243 -7.32 16.63 8.49
CA ASP A 243 -6.52 16.26 9.67
C ASP A 243 -6.09 17.50 10.44
N CYS A 244 -6.84 17.86 11.48
CA CYS A 244 -6.56 19.05 12.31
C CYS A 244 -5.30 18.93 13.20
N SER A 245 -4.67 17.75 13.23
CA SER A 245 -3.39 17.52 13.91
C SER A 245 -2.20 17.64 12.98
N PHE A 246 -2.43 17.71 11.67
CA PHE A 246 -1.39 17.81 10.66
C PHE A 246 -0.95 19.25 10.44
N ARG A 247 0.37 19.51 10.50
CA ARG A 247 0.96 20.80 10.10
C ARG A 247 1.80 20.69 8.85
N HIS A 248 2.59 19.63 8.72
CA HIS A 248 3.50 19.42 7.61
C HIS A 248 3.93 17.96 7.53
N GLY A 249 4.15 17.45 6.32
CA GLY A 249 4.69 16.11 6.08
C GLY A 249 5.68 16.10 4.92
N SER A 250 6.74 15.30 5.02
CA SER A 250 7.70 15.08 3.93
C SER A 250 8.17 13.61 3.88
N LEU A 251 8.38 13.08 2.66
CA LEU A 251 8.95 11.75 2.46
C LEU A 251 10.44 11.83 2.77
N VAL A 252 10.91 11.00 3.69
CA VAL A 252 12.33 10.90 4.03
C VAL A 252 12.99 9.85 3.15
N GLU A 253 12.36 8.69 3.05
CA GLU A 253 12.87 7.56 2.27
C GLU A 253 11.71 6.64 1.86
N GLU A 254 11.74 6.19 0.60
CA GLU A 254 10.91 5.09 0.12
C GLU A 254 11.72 3.80 0.25
N VAL A 255 11.39 2.97 1.25
CA VAL A 255 12.13 1.73 1.55
C VAL A 255 11.76 0.66 0.53
N ASP A 256 10.45 0.50 0.34
CA ASP A 256 9.83 -0.29 -0.72
C ASP A 256 8.43 0.29 -1.02
N GLY A 257 7.67 -0.28 -1.96
CA GLY A 257 6.35 0.25 -2.26
C GLY A 257 5.27 -0.03 -1.21
N HIS A 258 5.58 -0.78 -0.14
CA HIS A 258 4.72 -1.01 1.02
C HIS A 258 5.14 -0.22 2.26
N THR A 259 6.37 0.27 2.30
CA THR A 259 7.01 0.85 3.47
C THR A 259 7.73 2.15 3.11
N ALA A 260 7.37 3.23 3.79
CA ALA A 260 8.03 4.52 3.64
C ALA A 260 8.39 5.11 5.00
N ILE A 261 9.48 5.89 5.04
CA ILE A 261 9.88 6.68 6.21
C ILE A 261 9.41 8.11 6.00
N LEU A 262 8.65 8.62 6.96
CA LEU A 262 8.03 9.94 6.88
C LEU A 262 8.52 10.85 8.01
N TYR A 263 8.66 12.12 7.67
CA TYR A 263 8.75 13.21 8.62
C TYR A 263 7.39 13.89 8.73
N HIS A 264 6.94 14.19 9.94
CA HIS A 264 5.63 14.80 10.19
C HIS A 264 5.72 15.78 11.35
N ARG A 265 5.24 17.01 11.17
CA ARG A 265 5.05 18.00 12.23
C ARG A 265 3.59 18.02 12.69
N LEU A 266 3.38 17.89 13.99
CA LEU A 266 2.07 17.93 14.61
C LEU A 266 1.67 19.36 14.99
N GLN A 267 0.41 19.69 14.70
CA GLN A 267 -0.29 20.87 15.19
C GLN A 267 -1.03 20.48 16.49
N LEU A 268 -0.49 20.82 17.66
CA LEU A 268 -1.14 20.56 18.96
C LEU A 268 -1.55 21.90 19.59
N HIS A 269 -2.85 22.11 19.83
CA HIS A 269 -3.37 23.43 20.25
C HIS A 269 -3.43 23.66 21.77
N TRP A 270 -3.03 22.69 22.59
CA TRP A 270 -3.10 22.82 24.05
C TRP A 270 -1.88 23.55 24.61
N CYS A 271 -2.11 24.72 25.20
CA CYS A 271 -1.10 25.60 25.81
C CYS A 271 0.12 25.89 24.90
N PRO A 272 -0.05 26.43 23.68
CA PRO A 272 1.03 26.61 22.71
C PRO A 272 2.19 27.50 23.19
N MET A 273 1.94 28.38 24.18
CA MET A 273 2.96 29.24 24.79
C MET A 273 3.91 28.50 25.75
N LEU A 274 3.52 27.32 26.25
CA LEU A 274 4.25 26.59 27.31
C LEU A 274 4.76 25.22 26.83
N VAL A 275 4.45 24.86 25.59
CA VAL A 275 4.55 23.51 25.08
C VAL A 275 5.20 23.58 23.70
N TRP A 276 6.43 23.09 23.60
CA TRP A 276 7.18 23.07 22.33
C TRP A 276 6.45 22.26 21.25
N PRO A 277 6.51 22.63 19.96
CA PRO A 277 5.87 21.87 18.90
C PRO A 277 6.48 20.48 18.75
N ARG A 278 5.68 19.52 18.26
CA ARG A 278 6.10 18.12 18.10
C ARG A 278 6.41 17.80 16.66
N ASP A 279 7.52 17.12 16.45
CA ASP A 279 7.80 16.44 15.20
C ASP A 279 7.91 14.93 15.40
N LEU A 280 7.81 14.20 14.30
CA LEU A 280 7.80 12.75 14.23
C LEU A 280 8.70 12.30 13.08
N CYS A 281 9.39 11.19 13.29
CA CYS A 281 9.99 10.38 12.25
C CYS A 281 9.50 8.95 12.45
N TYR A 282 8.82 8.39 11.47
CA TYR A 282 8.21 7.07 11.60
C TYR A 282 8.17 6.32 10.28
N ALA A 283 8.27 5.00 10.39
CA ALA A 283 7.96 4.08 9.31
C ALA A 283 6.44 3.94 9.18
N ARG A 284 5.96 4.01 7.95
CA ARG A 284 4.58 3.72 7.55
C ARG A 284 4.59 2.49 6.66
N TYR A 285 4.05 1.39 7.15
CA TYR A 285 3.79 0.18 6.38
C TYR A 285 2.33 0.12 5.94
N TRP A 286 2.01 -0.46 4.78
CA TRP A 286 0.64 -0.74 4.39
C TRP A 286 0.46 -2.09 3.69
N ARG A 287 -0.72 -2.67 3.85
CA ARG A 287 -1.18 -3.89 3.17
C ARG A 287 -2.66 -3.80 2.80
N ARG A 288 -3.08 -4.61 1.82
CA ARG A 288 -4.49 -4.85 1.51
C ARG A 288 -4.80 -6.33 1.70
N ASN A 289 -5.81 -6.61 2.50
CA ASN A 289 -6.28 -7.95 2.80
C ASN A 289 -7.25 -8.44 1.72
N ASP A 290 -7.50 -9.74 1.71
CA ASP A 290 -8.35 -10.40 0.71
C ASP A 290 -9.83 -10.04 0.81
N ASP A 291 -10.26 -9.58 2.00
CA ASP A 291 -11.60 -9.05 2.27
C ASP A 291 -11.79 -7.62 1.73
N GLY A 292 -10.75 -7.03 1.11
CA GLY A 292 -10.76 -5.65 0.60
C GLY A 292 -10.43 -4.60 1.65
N SER A 293 -10.08 -5.00 2.88
CA SER A 293 -9.63 -4.05 3.90
C SER A 293 -8.19 -3.62 3.69
N TYR A 294 -7.88 -2.38 4.03
CA TYR A 294 -6.52 -1.84 4.06
C TYR A 294 -6.06 -1.69 5.51
N VAL A 295 -4.81 -2.02 5.75
CA VAL A 295 -4.14 -1.80 7.03
C VAL A 295 -2.93 -0.93 6.77
N VAL A 296 -2.83 0.17 7.51
CA VAL A 296 -1.68 1.07 7.52
C VAL A 296 -1.15 1.09 8.95
N LEU A 297 0.15 0.84 9.14
CA LEU A 297 0.77 0.76 10.46
C LEU A 297 1.87 1.81 10.59
N PHE A 298 1.98 2.41 11.77
CA PHE A 298 2.96 3.43 12.10
C PHE A 298 3.84 2.99 13.26
N ARG A 299 5.15 3.23 13.14
CA ARG A 299 6.11 3.06 14.23
C ARG A 299 7.21 4.11 14.13
N SER A 300 7.46 4.84 15.21
CA SER A 300 8.58 5.78 15.21
C SER A 300 9.92 5.06 15.10
N ILE A 301 10.81 5.62 14.29
CA ILE A 301 12.17 5.09 14.05
C ILE A 301 13.17 6.24 14.09
N GLU A 302 14.42 5.92 14.41
CA GLU A 302 15.54 6.84 14.23
C GLU A 302 16.11 6.65 12.82
N HIS A 303 16.32 7.75 12.09
CA HIS A 303 16.80 7.70 10.72
C HIS A 303 17.92 8.73 10.49
N PRO A 304 19.05 8.38 9.84
CA PRO A 304 20.17 9.30 9.62
C PRO A 304 19.77 10.57 8.89
N ASN A 305 18.89 10.46 7.88
CA ASN A 305 18.42 11.60 7.09
C ASN A 305 17.28 12.39 7.77
N CYS A 306 16.87 12.00 8.98
CA CYS A 306 15.78 12.63 9.72
C CYS A 306 16.14 12.84 11.21
N GLY A 307 17.25 13.55 11.42
CA GLY A 307 17.71 13.96 12.75
C GLY A 307 16.73 14.87 13.49
N ARG A 308 16.99 15.10 14.79
CA ARG A 308 16.19 15.98 15.64
C ARG A 308 16.31 17.44 15.15
N GLN A 309 15.18 18.13 14.99
CA GLN A 309 15.17 19.52 14.54
C GLN A 309 15.15 20.49 15.73
N ARG A 310 15.94 21.57 15.65
CA ARG A 310 15.93 22.62 16.68
C ARG A 310 14.56 23.28 16.75
N GLY A 311 14.06 23.48 17.96
CA GLY A 311 12.75 24.09 18.20
C GLY A 311 11.59 23.09 18.23
N PHE A 312 11.85 21.79 17.98
CA PHE A 312 10.86 20.72 18.07
C PHE A 312 11.25 19.69 19.12
N VAL A 313 10.23 19.10 19.76
CA VAL A 313 10.37 17.90 20.59
C VAL A 313 9.94 16.69 19.76
N ARG A 314 10.86 15.76 19.53
CA ARG A 314 10.59 14.51 18.80
C ARG A 314 9.68 13.60 19.62
N ALA A 315 8.42 13.54 19.24
CA ALA A 315 7.49 12.56 19.78
C ALA A 315 7.83 11.15 19.22
N PHE A 316 7.29 10.13 19.87
CA PHE A 316 7.58 8.75 19.56
C PHE A 316 6.30 7.90 19.54
N ILE A 317 5.93 7.42 18.36
CA ILE A 317 4.79 6.52 18.16
C ILE A 317 5.23 5.10 18.53
N GLU A 318 4.69 4.58 19.63
CA GLU A 318 4.85 3.20 20.08
C GLU A 318 4.13 2.24 19.15
N SER A 319 2.88 2.56 18.82
CA SER A 319 2.05 1.84 17.87
C SER A 319 0.99 2.79 17.32
N GLY A 320 0.67 2.69 16.05
CA GLY A 320 -0.38 3.49 15.46
C GLY A 320 -0.77 3.00 14.10
N GLY A 321 -1.78 3.62 13.51
CA GLY A 321 -2.17 3.31 12.14
C GLY A 321 -3.65 3.41 11.87
N PHE A 322 -4.05 2.91 10.71
CA PHE A 322 -5.43 2.84 10.25
C PHE A 322 -5.81 1.42 9.86
N LYS A 323 -7.01 0.99 10.23
CA LYS A 323 -7.70 -0.17 9.68
C LYS A 323 -8.93 0.34 8.93
N ILE A 324 -8.97 0.10 7.62
CA ILE A 324 -9.98 0.60 6.71
C ILE A 324 -10.71 -0.64 6.17
N SER A 325 -11.94 -0.87 6.61
CA SER A 325 -12.67 -2.11 6.33
C SER A 325 -13.97 -1.83 5.60
N PRO A 326 -14.27 -2.56 4.50
CA PRO A 326 -15.50 -2.34 3.76
C PRO A 326 -16.71 -2.75 4.61
N LEU A 327 -17.81 -2.01 4.49
CA LEU A 327 -19.11 -2.36 5.04
C LEU A 327 -20.10 -2.65 3.92
N LYS A 328 -21.21 -3.33 4.25
CA LYS A 328 -22.32 -3.49 3.31
C LYS A 328 -22.80 -2.13 2.84
N CYS A 329 -22.96 -1.98 1.53
CA CYS A 329 -23.51 -0.77 0.94
C CYS A 329 -24.89 -0.46 1.51
N HIS A 330 -25.20 0.82 1.67
CA HIS A 330 -26.50 1.29 2.12
C HIS A 330 -27.07 2.20 1.04
N ASN A 331 -28.27 1.89 0.53
CA ASN A 331 -28.90 2.63 -0.57
C ASN A 331 -28.01 2.76 -1.82
N GLY A 332 -27.23 1.72 -2.15
CA GLY A 332 -26.30 1.72 -3.28
C GLY A 332 -25.02 2.54 -3.07
N ARG A 333 -24.87 3.25 -1.94
CA ARG A 333 -23.66 4.01 -1.62
C ARG A 333 -22.61 3.14 -0.91
N PRO A 334 -21.32 3.26 -1.28
CA PRO A 334 -20.25 2.55 -0.58
C PRO A 334 -20.12 3.07 0.85
N ARG A 335 -19.81 2.16 1.79
CA ARG A 335 -19.58 2.50 3.19
C ARG A 335 -18.34 1.79 3.68
N THR A 336 -17.54 2.52 4.44
CA THR A 336 -16.27 2.00 4.96
C THR A 336 -16.14 2.34 6.44
N GLN A 337 -15.80 1.35 7.26
CA GLN A 337 -15.40 1.57 8.64
C GLN A 337 -13.93 1.96 8.69
N VAL A 338 -13.64 3.07 9.36
CA VAL A 338 -12.27 3.54 9.60
C VAL A 338 -11.99 3.44 11.08
N GLN A 339 -10.95 2.70 11.44
CA GLN A 339 -10.38 2.68 12.77
C GLN A 339 -9.00 3.34 12.74
N HIS A 340 -8.78 4.35 13.59
CA HIS A 340 -7.46 4.96 13.78
C HIS A 340 -6.98 4.67 15.19
N LEU A 341 -5.85 3.97 15.33
CA LEU A 341 -5.20 3.70 16.61
C LEU A 341 -3.97 4.60 16.75
N MET A 342 -3.77 5.12 17.96
CA MET A 342 -2.59 5.88 18.31
C MET A 342 -2.14 5.59 19.74
N GLN A 343 -0.88 5.19 19.87
CA GLN A 343 -0.13 5.05 21.10
C GLN A 343 1.16 5.84 20.92
N ILE A 344 1.20 7.04 21.50
CA ILE A 344 2.26 8.04 21.27
C ILE A 344 2.78 8.61 22.58
N ASP A 345 4.10 8.57 22.74
CA ASP A 345 4.81 9.33 23.75
C ASP A 345 5.19 10.70 23.16
N LEU A 346 4.52 11.76 23.61
CA LEU A 346 4.76 13.12 23.14
C LEU A 346 6.09 13.71 23.64
N LYS A 347 6.76 13.03 24.57
CA LYS A 347 8.00 13.44 25.25
C LYS A 347 7.90 14.87 25.84
N GLY A 348 8.99 15.34 26.43
CA GLY A 348 9.13 16.72 26.92
C GLY A 348 9.24 16.82 28.44
N TRP A 349 9.25 18.05 28.97
CA TRP A 349 9.44 18.36 30.40
C TRP A 349 8.20 19.06 30.99
N PHE A 350 7.97 18.94 32.30
CA PHE A 350 6.92 19.63 33.07
C PHE A 350 5.47 19.35 32.59
N LEU A 351 4.73 20.34 32.07
CA LEU A 351 3.32 20.21 31.64
C LEU A 351 3.07 19.10 30.61
N ASN A 352 4.13 18.70 29.90
CA ASN A 352 4.09 17.63 28.89
C ASN A 352 3.86 16.23 29.48
N TYR A 353 4.15 16.04 30.78
CA TYR A 353 3.83 14.80 31.51
C TYR A 353 2.44 14.81 32.12
N THR A 354 1.68 15.92 32.01
CA THR A 354 0.32 15.92 32.51
C THR A 354 -0.51 14.96 31.69
N LEU A 355 -1.23 14.06 32.38
CA LEU A 355 -2.12 13.10 31.74
C LEU A 355 -3.15 13.81 30.86
N SER A 356 -3.60 14.99 31.29
CA SER A 356 -4.51 15.87 30.53
C SER A 356 -3.93 16.30 29.18
N PHE A 357 -2.65 16.73 29.12
CA PHE A 357 -2.05 17.14 27.84
C PHE A 357 -1.96 15.98 26.86
N GLN A 358 -1.46 14.82 27.31
CA GLN A 358 -1.35 13.64 26.45
C GLN A 358 -2.72 13.22 25.93
N TYR A 359 -3.70 13.18 26.82
CA TYR A 359 -5.07 12.83 26.50
C TYR A 359 -5.73 13.81 25.51
N HIS A 360 -5.61 15.12 25.73
CA HIS A 360 -6.14 16.13 24.80
C HIS A 360 -5.47 16.06 23.43
N SER A 361 -4.16 15.85 23.39
CA SER A 361 -3.41 15.72 22.14
C SER A 361 -3.82 14.46 21.36
N LEU A 362 -3.99 13.33 22.05
CA LEU A 362 -4.49 12.09 21.46
C LEU A 362 -5.90 12.27 20.90
N LEU A 363 -6.81 12.92 21.64
CA LEU A 363 -8.14 13.24 21.13
C LEU A 363 -8.08 14.11 19.87
N GLN A 364 -7.19 15.10 19.83
CA GLN A 364 -7.00 15.94 18.65
C GLN A 364 -6.51 15.13 17.44
N ILE A 365 -5.51 14.26 17.63
CA ILE A 365 -5.00 13.36 16.57
C ILE A 365 -6.12 12.44 16.07
N LEU A 366 -6.88 11.83 16.97
CA LEU A 366 -7.96 10.90 16.64
C LEU A 366 -9.16 11.58 15.96
N ASN A 367 -9.33 12.89 16.10
CA ASN A 367 -10.37 13.65 15.40
C ASN A 367 -10.19 13.65 13.88
N CYS A 368 -9.02 13.28 13.35
CA CYS A 368 -8.82 13.11 11.91
C CYS A 368 -9.83 12.14 11.28
N VAL A 369 -10.34 11.15 12.04
CA VAL A 369 -11.40 10.24 11.56
C VAL A 369 -12.73 10.97 11.33
N ALA A 370 -13.05 11.97 12.16
CA ALA A 370 -14.23 12.80 11.94
C ALA A 370 -14.03 13.74 10.74
N GLY A 371 -12.87 14.39 10.63
CA GLY A 371 -12.56 15.24 9.48
C GLY A 371 -12.56 14.48 8.16
N LEU A 372 -12.00 13.26 8.12
CA LEU A 372 -12.05 12.38 6.96
C LEU A 372 -13.48 12.01 6.57
N ARG A 373 -14.34 11.69 7.54
CA ARG A 373 -15.76 11.39 7.27
C ARG A 373 -16.47 12.58 6.63
N GLU A 374 -16.23 13.77 7.17
CA GLU A 374 -16.84 15.00 6.68
C GLU A 374 -16.31 15.40 5.30
N TYR A 375 -15.02 15.20 5.06
CA TYR A 375 -14.39 15.43 3.77
C TYR A 375 -15.09 14.66 2.65
N PHE A 376 -15.40 13.37 2.88
CA PHE A 376 -16.12 12.55 1.90
C PHE A 376 -17.62 12.83 1.83
N SER A 377 -18.25 13.37 2.87
CA SER A 377 -19.68 13.72 2.82
C SER A 377 -19.96 15.02 2.07
N GLN A 378 -18.96 15.89 1.90
CA GLN A 378 -19.09 17.13 1.12
C GLN A 378 -19.05 16.89 -0.40
N THR A 379 -18.42 15.80 -0.83
CA THR A 379 -18.29 15.45 -2.25
C THR A 379 -19.50 14.68 -2.76
N ASP A 380 -20.61 15.38 -2.98
CA ASP A 380 -21.73 14.83 -3.76
C ASP A 380 -21.33 14.71 -5.25
N GLU A 381 -21.49 13.50 -5.82
CA GLU A 381 -21.48 13.17 -7.26
C GLU A 381 -20.18 13.13 -8.07
N ILE A 382 -19.00 13.42 -7.54
CA ILE A 382 -17.77 13.28 -8.32
C ILE A 382 -17.21 11.86 -8.15
N HIS A 383 -17.14 11.09 -9.25
CA HIS A 383 -16.22 9.96 -9.34
C HIS A 383 -14.81 10.52 -9.12
N ILE A 384 -14.36 10.55 -7.88
CA ILE A 384 -12.98 10.84 -7.54
C ILE A 384 -12.20 9.69 -8.17
N ILE A 385 -11.59 9.93 -9.33
CA ILE A 385 -10.47 9.11 -9.77
C ILE A 385 -9.48 9.20 -8.61
N PRO A 386 -9.15 8.10 -7.90
CA PRO A 386 -8.26 8.15 -6.76
C PRO A 386 -6.92 8.72 -7.25
N ARG A 387 -6.71 10.01 -7.03
CA ARG A 387 -5.51 10.76 -7.41
C ARG A 387 -4.96 11.32 -6.12
N ILE A 388 -3.99 10.60 -5.59
CA ILE A 388 -3.21 11.04 -4.45
C ILE A 388 -2.15 11.98 -5.01
N HIS A 389 -2.09 13.22 -4.50
CA HIS A 389 -1.19 14.26 -4.96
C HIS A 389 0.20 14.15 -4.28
N VAL A 390 1.19 14.86 -4.85
CA VAL A 390 2.61 14.82 -4.47
C VAL A 390 2.77 15.21 -3.00
N MET A 391 3.67 14.56 -2.28
CA MET A 391 4.39 15.24 -1.20
C MET A 391 5.36 16.27 -1.78
N GLU A 392 4.86 17.45 -2.17
CA GLU A 392 5.74 18.59 -2.41
C GLU A 392 6.40 19.01 -1.09
N THR A 393 7.69 19.37 -1.16
CA THR A 393 8.37 19.99 -0.02
C THR A 393 7.68 21.31 0.25
N MET A 394 6.81 21.34 1.28
CA MET A 394 6.10 22.56 1.64
C MET A 394 7.12 23.64 2.02
N PHE A 395 6.94 24.85 1.46
CA PHE A 395 7.67 26.01 1.93
C PHE A 395 7.15 26.39 3.31
N ASP A 396 8.04 26.37 4.31
CA ASP A 396 7.71 26.78 5.67
C ASP A 396 7.44 28.29 5.68
N VAL A 397 6.19 28.68 5.96
CA VAL A 397 5.77 30.10 6.02
C VAL A 397 6.51 30.85 7.14
N ASP A 398 7.12 30.14 8.10
CA ASP A 398 7.98 30.71 9.14
C ASP A 398 9.42 31.03 8.68
N SER A 399 9.79 30.75 7.43
CA SER A 399 11.06 31.20 6.87
C SER A 399 11.00 32.68 6.49
N LYS A 400 11.60 33.54 7.33
CA LYS A 400 11.68 35.00 7.10
C LYS A 400 12.15 35.29 5.66
N PRO A 401 11.44 36.15 4.88
CA PRO A 401 11.86 36.47 3.54
C PRO A 401 13.17 37.27 3.59
N LYS A 402 14.21 36.74 2.95
CA LYS A 402 15.38 37.54 2.59
C LYS A 402 14.93 38.54 1.53
N PHE A 403 14.82 39.81 1.90
CA PHE A 403 14.63 40.90 0.97
C PHE A 403 15.78 40.92 -0.05
N HIS A 404 15.54 40.39 -1.25
CA HIS A 404 16.29 40.78 -2.43
C HIS A 404 15.52 41.88 -3.14
N LYS A 405 16.22 43.01 -3.28
CA LYS A 405 15.76 44.27 -3.85
C LYS A 405 15.28 44.04 -5.29
N LEU A 406 13.99 44.28 -5.54
CA LEU A 406 13.41 44.30 -6.89
C LEU A 406 14.04 45.45 -7.69
N GLN A 407 14.52 45.13 -8.89
CA GLN A 407 14.81 46.09 -9.94
C GLN A 407 13.76 45.88 -11.02
N GLU A 408 12.91 46.89 -11.22
CA GLU A 408 11.89 46.95 -12.27
C GLU A 408 12.54 46.97 -13.65
N VAL A 409 12.05 46.13 -14.56
CA VAL A 409 12.08 46.42 -16.00
C VAL A 409 10.74 45.98 -16.60
N GLU A 410 10.13 46.94 -17.29
CA GLU A 410 8.83 46.92 -17.94
C GLU A 410 8.71 45.94 -19.13
N THR A 411 7.52 45.36 -19.21
CA THR A 411 6.66 45.04 -20.38
C THR A 411 7.29 44.62 -21.72
N LYS A 412 6.88 43.45 -22.21
CA LYS A 412 6.34 43.29 -23.58
C LYS A 412 5.44 42.05 -23.69
N GLU A 413 4.17 42.28 -24.00
CA GLU A 413 3.24 41.28 -24.51
C GLU A 413 3.78 40.68 -25.83
N ASN A 414 3.71 39.36 -25.97
CA ASN A 414 3.68 38.74 -27.28
C ASN A 414 2.80 37.48 -27.25
N LYS A 415 1.70 37.53 -28.01
CA LYS A 415 0.83 36.40 -28.33
C LYS A 415 1.52 35.52 -29.38
N ASN A 416 1.71 34.23 -29.09
CA ASN A 416 1.41 33.11 -29.99
C ASN A 416 1.82 31.75 -29.40
N MET A 417 0.82 30.86 -29.29
CA MET A 417 0.77 29.50 -29.85
C MET A 417 2.06 28.63 -29.88
N GLY A 418 2.02 27.49 -29.18
CA GLY A 418 2.92 26.33 -29.35
C GLY A 418 2.44 25.21 -28.42
N ILE A 419 1.61 24.28 -28.89
CA ILE A 419 1.98 22.98 -29.49
C ILE A 419 2.78 22.10 -28.50
N ILE A 420 2.19 20.94 -28.26
CA ILE A 420 2.72 19.79 -27.53
C ILE A 420 4.14 19.48 -28.04
N ASP A 421 5.15 19.70 -27.22
CA ASP A 421 6.47 19.12 -27.45
C ASP A 421 6.40 17.62 -27.17
N GLU A 422 6.26 16.84 -28.24
CA GLU A 422 6.68 15.43 -28.25
C GLU A 422 8.20 15.42 -28.12
N GLU A 423 8.71 15.27 -26.89
CA GLU A 423 10.12 14.93 -26.69
C GLU A 423 10.39 13.56 -27.34
N SER A 424 11.27 13.58 -28.34
CA SER A 424 11.81 12.44 -29.07
C SER A 424 12.70 11.60 -28.14
N ASP A 425 12.17 10.50 -27.61
CA ASP A 425 12.95 9.49 -26.91
C ASP A 425 13.44 8.44 -27.93
N ASP A 426 14.74 8.52 -28.26
CA ASP A 426 15.50 7.43 -28.89
C ASP A 426 15.71 6.31 -27.85
N ASP A 427 14.97 5.21 -28.00
CA ASP A 427 15.12 3.98 -27.23
C ASP A 427 16.32 3.17 -27.79
N ASP A 428 17.55 3.55 -27.45
CA ASP A 428 18.75 2.72 -27.72
C ASP A 428 18.92 1.63 -26.65
N ASP A 429 18.12 0.56 -26.77
CA ASP A 429 18.38 -0.73 -26.13
C ASP A 429 18.81 -1.75 -27.21
N TYR A 430 20.13 -1.90 -27.35
CA TYR A 430 20.90 -3.04 -27.92
C TYR A 430 20.20 -3.99 -28.92
N GLN A 431 20.59 -3.89 -30.20
CA GLN A 431 20.43 -4.96 -31.19
C GLN A 431 21.52 -6.04 -31.01
N VAL A 432 21.11 -7.32 -31.07
CA VAL A 432 22.00 -8.49 -31.16
C VAL A 432 22.60 -8.55 -32.57
N PRO A 433 23.89 -8.89 -32.77
CA PRO A 433 24.43 -9.08 -34.12
C PRO A 433 23.83 -10.32 -34.78
N GLU A 434 23.24 -10.14 -35.96
CA GLU A 434 22.79 -11.23 -36.83
C GLU A 434 23.96 -12.14 -37.21
N ALA A 435 23.69 -13.45 -37.18
CA ALA A 435 24.60 -14.47 -37.66
C ALA A 435 24.75 -14.36 -39.19
N ASN A 436 25.99 -14.25 -39.66
CA ASN A 436 26.31 -14.37 -41.08
C ASN A 436 26.00 -15.80 -41.55
N ILE A 437 24.97 -15.93 -42.37
CA ILE A 437 24.79 -17.04 -43.30
C ILE A 437 25.55 -16.64 -44.57
N GLU A 438 26.76 -17.19 -44.75
CA GLU A 438 27.36 -17.22 -46.09
C GLU A 438 26.99 -18.52 -46.79
N ILE A 439 26.42 -18.34 -47.96
CA ILE A 439 26.18 -19.34 -48.98
C ILE A 439 27.53 -19.65 -49.64
N VAL A 440 27.96 -20.91 -49.59
CA VAL A 440 28.61 -21.63 -50.70
C VAL A 440 28.04 -23.03 -50.75
#